data_AF-A0A924K202-F1
#
_entry.id   AF-A0A924K202-F1
#
_cell.length_a   1.000
_cell.length_b   1.000
_cell.length_c   1.000
_cell.angle_alpha   90.00
_cell.angle_beta   90.00
_cell.angle_gamma   90.00
#
_symmetry.space_group_name_H-M   'P 1'
#
loop_
_entity.id
_entity.type
_entity.pdbx_description
1 polymer ?
#
loop_
_entity_poly.entity_id
_entity_poly.type
_entity_poly.pdbx_seq_one_letter_code
_entity_poly.pdbx_strand_id
1 'polypeptide(L)'
;MNVRTNIVLDEELVARAMTRAGVTTKKAAVEAALRAYVRAPDYSGLLALAGTGAIAEGYDPKSLAGPARLVSEPAPSYVGIPKSLATRKPVRRRKDRPA
;
A
#
# COMPACT_ATOMS: atom_id res chain seq x y z
N MET A 1 18.25 -14.34 14.77
CA MET A 1 19.70 -14.17 14.51
C MET A 1 19.89 -13.08 13.45
N ASN A 2 20.94 -12.27 13.55
CA ASN A 2 21.33 -11.30 12.52
C ASN A 2 22.75 -11.63 12.07
N VAL A 3 22.96 -11.77 10.77
CA VAL A 3 24.26 -12.10 10.16
C VAL A 3 24.68 -10.96 9.25
N ARG A 4 25.95 -10.56 9.31
CA ARG A 4 26.51 -9.53 8.45
C ARG A 4 27.15 -10.20 7.24
N THR A 5 26.70 -9.84 6.05
CA THR A 5 27.17 -10.43 4.78
C THR A 5 27.58 -9.30 3.84
N ASN A 6 28.63 -9.54 3.04
CA ASN A 6 29.04 -8.61 1.99
C ASN A 6 28.48 -9.11 0.65
N ILE A 7 27.61 -8.32 0.02
CA ILE A 7 26.94 -8.64 -1.25
C ILE A 7 26.92 -7.40 -2.14
N VAL A 8 27.05 -7.61 -3.45
CA VAL A 8 26.89 -6.54 -4.44
C VAL A 8 25.41 -6.42 -4.80
N LEU A 9 24.86 -5.21 -4.74
CA LEU A 9 23.47 -4.91 -5.04
C LEU A 9 23.38 -3.81 -6.10
N ASP A 10 22.41 -3.93 -6.99
CA ASP A 10 22.04 -2.87 -7.92
C ASP A 10 21.38 -1.72 -7.14
N GLU A 11 21.95 -0.51 -7.26
CA GLU A 11 21.47 0.67 -6.55
C GLU A 11 20.08 1.13 -7.01
N GLU A 12 19.77 1.01 -8.31
CA GLU A 12 18.46 1.40 -8.85
C GLU A 12 17.37 0.44 -8.38
N LEU A 13 17.69 -0.85 -8.30
CA LEU A 13 16.78 -1.86 -7.73
C LEU A 13 16.50 -1.57 -6.26
N VAL A 14 17.55 -1.28 -5.47
CA VAL A 14 17.41 -0.97 -4.05
C VAL A 14 16.62 0.32 -3.83
N ALA A 15 16.85 1.36 -4.64
CA ALA A 15 16.08 2.60 -4.58
C ALA A 15 14.58 2.36 -4.84
N ARG A 16 14.25 1.56 -5.87
CA ARG A 16 12.85 1.17 -6.14
C ARG A 16 12.23 0.39 -4.99
N ALA A 17 12.99 -0.55 -4.40
CA ALA A 17 12.54 -1.31 -3.23
C ALA A 17 12.32 -0.41 -2.00
N MET A 18 13.22 0.56 -1.77
CA MET A 18 13.10 1.55 -0.70
C MET A 18 11.83 2.40 -0.86
N THR A 19 11.56 2.91 -2.07
CA THR A 19 10.34 3.68 -2.36
C THR A 19 9.08 2.84 -2.17
N ARG A 20 9.06 1.60 -2.66
CA ARG A 20 7.91 0.68 -2.51
C ARG A 20 7.64 0.29 -1.06
N ALA A 21 8.70 0.10 -0.27
CA ALA A 21 8.59 -0.30 1.13
C ALA A 21 8.47 0.89 2.10
N GLY A 22 8.68 2.13 1.63
CA GLY A 22 8.65 3.34 2.47
C GLY A 22 9.80 3.41 3.49
N VAL A 23 10.96 2.85 3.17
CA VAL A 23 12.10 2.73 4.10
C VAL A 23 13.29 3.59 3.67
N THR A 24 14.06 4.07 4.64
CA THR A 24 15.18 4.99 4.43
C THR A 24 16.55 4.31 4.36
N THR A 25 16.64 3.02 4.72
CA THR A 25 17.92 2.30 4.75
C THR A 25 17.95 1.12 3.78
N LYS A 26 19.10 0.89 3.15
CA LYS A 26 19.33 -0.26 2.27
C LYS A 26 19.09 -1.59 3.00
N LYS A 27 19.50 -1.70 4.27
CA LYS A 27 19.24 -2.88 5.11
C LYS A 27 17.74 -3.16 5.27
N ALA A 28 16.96 -2.13 5.61
CA ALA A 28 15.51 -2.28 5.79
C ALA A 28 14.82 -2.65 4.47
N ALA A 29 15.29 -2.12 3.34
CA ALA A 29 14.76 -2.48 2.02
C ALA A 29 15.01 -3.95 1.68
N VAL A 30 16.22 -4.46 1.95
CA VAL A 30 16.57 -5.87 1.75
C VAL A 30 15.73 -6.77 2.67
N GLU A 31 15.58 -6.41 3.94
CA GLU A 31 14.75 -7.17 4.89
C GLU A 31 13.27 -7.19 4.47
N ALA A 32 12.72 -6.04 4.05
CA ALA A 32 11.36 -5.93 3.55
C ALA A 32 11.14 -6.74 2.26
N ALA A 33 12.09 -6.70 1.34
CA ALA A 33 12.05 -7.48 0.10
C ALA A 33 12.09 -8.98 0.37
N LEU A 34 12.98 -9.45 1.26
CA LEU A 34 13.06 -10.86 1.64
C LEU A 34 11.79 -11.33 2.36
N ARG A 35 11.24 -10.52 3.27
CA ARG A 35 9.95 -10.81 3.90
C ARG A 35 8.83 -10.90 2.87
N ALA A 36 8.78 -9.97 1.92
CA ALA A 36 7.78 -10.01 0.85
C ALA A 36 7.95 -11.25 -0.04
N TYR A 37 9.18 -11.67 -0.32
CA TYR A 37 9.47 -12.86 -1.12
C TYR A 37 9.04 -14.14 -0.40
N VAL A 38 9.36 -14.30 0.88
CA VAL A 38 8.93 -15.45 1.68
C VAL A 38 7.42 -15.43 1.93
N ARG A 39 6.83 -14.24 2.03
CA ARG A 39 5.39 -14.06 2.17
C ARG A 39 4.65 -14.23 0.86
N ALA A 40 5.33 -14.34 -0.30
CA ALA A 40 4.68 -14.69 -1.55
C ALA A 40 3.97 -16.02 -1.30
N PRO A 41 2.62 -16.03 -1.27
CA PRO A 41 1.92 -17.23 -0.88
C PRO A 41 2.20 -18.28 -1.94
N ASP A 42 2.40 -19.51 -1.49
CA ASP A 42 2.60 -20.62 -2.39
C ASP A 42 1.32 -20.85 -3.19
N TYR A 43 1.30 -20.34 -4.42
CA TYR A 43 0.19 -20.50 -5.34
C TYR A 43 0.20 -21.87 -6.02
N SER A 44 1.19 -22.75 -5.75
CA SER A 44 1.26 -24.07 -6.38
C SER A 44 -0.02 -24.89 -6.17
N GLY A 45 -0.60 -24.83 -4.97
CA GLY A 45 -1.87 -25.50 -4.67
C GLY A 45 -3.06 -24.92 -5.45
N LEU A 46 -3.12 -23.60 -5.61
CA LEU A 46 -4.16 -22.96 -6.42
C LEU A 46 -3.98 -23.23 -7.91
N LEU A 47 -2.73 -23.27 -8.39
CA LEU A 47 -2.40 -23.60 -9.78
C LEU A 47 -2.66 -25.09 -10.08
N ALA A 48 -2.46 -25.98 -9.10
CA ALA A 48 -2.76 -27.41 -9.23
C ALA A 48 -4.27 -27.68 -9.38
N LEU A 49 -5.14 -26.77 -8.93
CA LEU A 49 -6.59 -26.85 -9.15
C LEU A 49 -7.00 -26.46 -10.58
N ALA A 50 -6.11 -25.83 -11.36
CA ALA A 50 -6.41 -25.49 -12.75
C ALA A 50 -6.58 -26.78 -13.59
N GLY A 51 -7.75 -26.94 -14.20
CA GLY A 51 -8.05 -28.10 -15.05
C GLY A 51 -8.58 -29.34 -14.32
N THR A 52 -8.70 -29.32 -12.98
CA THR A 52 -9.27 -30.45 -12.22
C THR A 52 -10.79 -30.51 -12.25
N GLY A 53 -11.46 -29.54 -12.89
CA GLY A 53 -12.92 -29.45 -12.90
C GLY A 53 -13.52 -29.07 -11.55
N ALA A 54 -12.76 -28.41 -10.66
CA ALA A 54 -13.22 -27.99 -9.33
C ALA A 54 -14.36 -26.95 -9.31
N ILE A 55 -14.93 -26.62 -10.47
CA ILE A 55 -16.09 -25.73 -10.60
C ILE A 55 -17.34 -26.60 -10.50
N ALA A 56 -18.25 -26.25 -9.59
CA ALA A 56 -19.52 -26.97 -9.42
C ALA A 56 -20.34 -26.96 -10.72
N GLU A 57 -21.04 -28.07 -11.00
CA GLU A 57 -21.99 -28.13 -12.09
C GLU A 57 -23.09 -27.06 -11.90
N GLY A 58 -23.28 -26.22 -12.93
CA GLY A 58 -24.23 -25.10 -12.89
C GLY A 58 -23.70 -23.81 -12.25
N TYR A 59 -22.40 -23.71 -11.93
CA TYR A 59 -21.80 -22.46 -11.48
C TYR A 59 -21.87 -21.39 -12.58
N ASP A 60 -22.71 -20.38 -12.40
CA ASP A 60 -22.78 -19.20 -13.26
C ASP A 60 -22.16 -17.98 -12.53
N PRO A 61 -20.96 -17.51 -12.93
CA PRO A 61 -20.32 -16.35 -12.32
C PRO A 61 -21.10 -15.04 -12.53
N LYS A 62 -22.04 -14.99 -13.49
CA LYS A 62 -22.88 -13.82 -13.75
C LYS A 62 -24.17 -13.82 -12.94
N SER A 63 -24.55 -14.93 -12.31
CA SER A 63 -25.72 -15.00 -11.42
C SER A 63 -25.58 -14.07 -10.20
N LEU A 64 -24.35 -13.79 -9.78
CA LEU A 64 -24.01 -12.85 -8.71
C LEU A 64 -23.99 -11.38 -9.17
N ALA A 65 -23.98 -11.12 -10.47
CA ALA A 65 -24.07 -9.78 -11.04
C ALA A 65 -25.52 -9.32 -11.05
N GLY A 66 -26.09 -9.11 -9.86
CA GLY A 66 -27.28 -8.28 -9.71
C GLY A 66 -27.00 -6.85 -10.22
N PRO A 67 -28.03 -6.04 -10.51
CA PRO A 67 -27.81 -4.63 -10.87
C PRO A 67 -26.92 -4.01 -9.81
N ALA A 68 -25.87 -3.30 -10.24
CA ALA A 68 -24.94 -2.63 -9.32
C ALA A 68 -25.77 -1.84 -8.31
N ARG A 69 -25.84 -2.33 -7.07
CA ARG A 69 -26.46 -1.57 -5.98
C ARG A 69 -25.55 -0.36 -5.81
N LEU A 70 -25.98 0.77 -6.32
CA LEU A 70 -25.40 2.06 -6.00
C LEU A 70 -25.65 2.28 -4.50
N VAL A 71 -24.74 1.78 -3.68
CA VAL A 71 -24.74 2.01 -2.24
C VAL A 71 -24.13 3.39 -2.04
N SER A 72 -24.99 4.40 -1.89
CA SER A 72 -24.55 5.68 -1.34
C SER A 72 -24.60 5.57 0.17
N GLU A 73 -23.46 5.84 0.82
CA GLU A 73 -23.49 6.16 2.24
C GLU A 73 -24.33 7.44 2.45
N PRO A 74 -25.09 7.55 3.55
CA PRO A 74 -25.80 8.78 3.86
C PRO A 74 -24.79 9.92 4.04
N ALA A 75 -25.19 11.14 3.68
CA ALA A 75 -24.35 12.32 3.88
C ALA A 75 -23.87 12.38 5.34
N PRO A 76 -22.57 12.63 5.60
CA PRO A 76 -22.03 12.62 6.95
C PRO A 76 -22.75 13.67 7.81
N SER A 77 -23.10 13.29 9.05
CA SER A 77 -23.89 14.14 9.97
C SER A 77 -23.10 15.27 10.62
N TYR A 78 -21.82 15.45 10.28
CA TYR A 78 -21.01 16.48 10.91
C TYR A 78 -21.09 17.79 10.13
N VAL A 79 -21.45 18.86 10.86
CA VAL A 79 -21.46 20.23 10.34
C VAL A 79 -20.00 20.64 10.12
N GLY A 80 -19.59 20.79 8.85
CA GLY A 80 -18.29 21.31 8.52
C GLY A 80 -18.06 22.65 9.21
N ILE A 81 -16.94 22.77 9.95
CA ILE A 81 -16.56 24.04 10.58
C ILE A 81 -16.50 25.10 9.46
N PRO A 82 -17.20 26.23 9.60
CA PRO A 82 -17.19 27.25 8.57
C PRO A 82 -15.75 27.72 8.35
N LYS A 83 -15.36 27.93 7.08
CA LYS A 83 -14.01 28.39 6.70
C LYS A 83 -13.59 29.70 7.40
N SER A 84 -14.55 30.44 7.95
CA SER A 84 -14.33 31.64 8.78
C SER A 84 -13.64 31.35 10.12
N LEU A 85 -13.76 30.14 10.66
CA LEU A 85 -13.10 29.71 11.90
C LEU A 85 -11.77 28.97 11.66
N ALA A 86 -11.37 28.77 10.40
CA ALA A 86 -10.06 28.24 10.08
C ALA A 86 -8.98 29.23 10.55
N THR A 87 -8.23 28.84 11.58
CA THR A 87 -7.21 29.65 12.24
C THR A 87 -6.25 30.22 11.19
N ARG A 88 -6.14 31.55 11.14
CA ARG A 88 -5.19 32.25 10.25
C ARG A 88 -3.78 31.76 10.57
N LYS A 89 -3.05 31.27 9.55
CA LYS A 89 -1.63 30.88 9.68
C LYS A 89 -0.85 32.05 10.30
N PRO A 90 -0.05 31.84 11.36
CA PRO A 90 0.75 32.91 11.93
C PRO A 90 1.80 33.38 10.92
N VAL A 91 1.81 34.67 10.62
CA VAL A 91 2.81 35.30 9.75
C VAL A 91 4.15 35.28 10.48
N ARG A 92 5.13 34.55 9.93
CA ARG A 92 6.50 34.57 10.45
C ARG A 92 7.08 35.98 10.28
N ARG A 93 7.35 36.67 11.40
CA ARG A 93 8.19 37.87 11.40
C ARG A 93 9.59 37.48 10.94
N ARG A 94 10.06 38.05 9.82
CA ARG A 94 11.48 38.01 9.45
C ARG A 94 12.25 38.78 10.52
N LYS A 95 13.30 38.16 11.05
CA LYS A 95 14.23 38.80 11.98
C LYS A 95 15.16 39.69 11.14
N ASP A 96 15.12 40.99 11.39
CA ASP A 96 16.01 41.95 10.75
C ASP A 96 17.46 41.60 11.09
N ARG A 97 18.31 41.53 10.07
CA ARG A 97 19.74 41.26 10.18
C ARG A 97 20.46 42.60 10.36
N PRO A 98 21.29 42.80 11.40
CA PRO A 98 22.06 44.03 11.51
C PRO A 98 23.20 44.07 10.48
N ALA A 99 23.59 45.31 10.15
CA ALA A 99 24.56 45.72 9.13
C ALA A 99 25.98 45.19 9.36
#